data_AF-M6W6J6-F1
#
_entry.id   AF-M6W6J6-F1
#
_cell.length_a   1.000
_cell.length_b   1.000
_cell.length_c   1.000
_cell.angle_alpha   90.00
_cell.angle_beta   90.00
_cell.angle_gamma   90.00
#
_symmetry.space_group_name_H-M   'P 1'
#
loop_
_entity.id
_entity.type
_entity.pdbx_description
1 polymer ?
#
loop_
_entity_poly.entity_id
_entity_poly.type
_entity_poly.pdbx_seq_one_letter_code
_entity_poly.pdbx_strand_id
1 'polypeptide(L)'
;MCDTFVATPSFTGTGSMIFGKNSDREPNEAQALLRVLPRLREAETLCTYIQIPGVKQTQEVILSKPFQMWGAEMGANASGVVIGNEAVFTKIPFEKKNQGLTGMDLLRLALERSKDAETARDTILQLLERFGQDACGGYMNSSFYYHNSFLIADFRNAFVLETAGKFWAWKRIEGFYSISNGLTLEDDYDAIHPKAIEFAFKKIG
;
A
#
# COMPACT_ATOMS: atom_id res chain seq x y z
N MET A 1 -17.04 -0.85 -2.33
CA MET A 1 -16.32 -1.51 -1.22
C MET A 1 -15.27 -2.40 -1.84
N CYS A 2 -14.01 -2.17 -1.49
CA CYS A 2 -12.89 -3.05 -1.81
C CYS A 2 -12.71 -4.06 -0.68
N ASP A 3 -12.32 -5.28 -1.03
CA ASP A 3 -11.81 -6.25 -0.08
C ASP A 3 -10.53 -6.85 -0.63
N THR A 4 -9.56 -7.08 0.25
CA THR A 4 -8.37 -7.87 -0.07
C THR A 4 -8.22 -8.96 0.98
N PHE A 5 -7.86 -10.16 0.54
CA PHE A 5 -7.57 -11.27 1.44
C PHE A 5 -6.25 -11.96 1.07
N VAL A 6 -5.68 -12.61 2.08
CA VAL A 6 -4.54 -13.50 1.93
C VAL A 6 -4.78 -14.80 2.70
N ALA A 7 -4.40 -15.92 2.10
CA ALA A 7 -4.33 -17.22 2.74
C ALA A 7 -2.90 -17.76 2.60
N THR A 8 -2.24 -17.91 3.74
CA THR A 8 -0.83 -18.34 3.82
C THR A 8 -0.67 -19.83 3.51
N PRO A 9 0.56 -20.28 3.18
CA PRO A 9 0.86 -21.70 2.97
C PRO A 9 0.42 -22.64 4.09
N SER A 10 0.42 -22.19 5.36
CA SER A 10 -0.03 -23.00 6.48
C SER A 10 -1.56 -23.15 6.55
N PHE A 11 -2.31 -22.28 5.86
CA PHE A 11 -3.78 -22.32 5.78
C PHE A 11 -4.28 -23.11 4.58
N THR A 12 -3.59 -23.01 3.44
CA THR A 12 -4.05 -23.58 2.19
C THR A 12 -3.72 -25.07 2.10
N GLY A 13 -4.66 -25.89 1.63
CA GLY A 13 -4.45 -27.32 1.46
C GLY A 13 -3.34 -27.70 0.46
N THR A 14 -2.89 -26.75 -0.36
CA THR A 14 -1.82 -26.92 -1.35
C THR A 14 -0.46 -26.40 -0.87
N GLY A 15 -0.37 -25.76 0.30
CA GLY A 15 0.85 -25.09 0.73
C GLY A 15 1.22 -23.85 -0.10
N SER A 16 0.27 -23.28 -0.84
CA SER A 16 0.48 -22.10 -1.69
C SER A 16 0.05 -20.82 -1.00
N MET A 17 0.73 -19.71 -1.28
CA MET A 17 0.22 -18.38 -0.94
C MET A 17 -0.91 -18.01 -1.91
N ILE A 18 -2.10 -17.69 -1.39
CA ILE A 18 -3.23 -17.19 -2.19
C ILE A 18 -3.49 -15.74 -1.78
N PHE A 19 -3.56 -14.85 -2.77
CA PHE A 19 -3.86 -13.44 -2.60
C PHE A 19 -4.99 -13.05 -3.55
N GLY A 20 -5.98 -12.31 -3.05
CA GLY A 20 -7.10 -11.83 -3.87
C GLY A 20 -7.52 -10.43 -3.47
N LYS A 21 -7.86 -9.61 -4.47
CA LYS A 21 -8.39 -8.26 -4.28
C LYS A 21 -9.47 -7.96 -5.31
N ASN A 22 -10.56 -7.34 -4.88
CA ASN A 22 -11.46 -6.58 -5.73
C ASN A 22 -11.18 -5.08 -5.57
N SER A 23 -11.37 -4.32 -6.65
CA SER A 23 -11.21 -2.86 -6.66
C SER A 23 -12.56 -2.18 -6.89
N ASP A 24 -12.83 -1.09 -6.17
CA ASP A 24 -14.12 -0.38 -6.12
C ASP A 24 -14.03 1.07 -6.61
N ARG A 25 -13.13 1.29 -7.58
CA ARG A 25 -12.87 2.59 -8.19
C ARG A 25 -14.13 3.29 -8.68
N GLU A 26 -14.00 4.61 -8.86
CA GLU A 26 -15.09 5.45 -9.35
C GLU A 26 -15.65 4.93 -10.69
N PRO A 27 -16.96 5.08 -10.94
CA PRO A 27 -17.53 4.76 -12.25
C PRO A 27 -16.74 5.43 -13.38
N ASN A 28 -16.49 4.69 -14.45
CA ASN A 28 -15.68 5.10 -15.60
C ASN A 28 -14.17 5.27 -15.32
N GLU A 29 -13.67 4.90 -14.14
CA GLU A 29 -12.23 4.79 -13.88
C GLU A 29 -11.71 3.41 -14.30
N ALA A 30 -11.39 3.25 -15.58
CA ALA A 30 -10.88 1.99 -16.13
C ALA A 30 -9.58 1.51 -15.42
N GLN A 31 -9.52 0.20 -15.16
CA GLN A 31 -8.35 -0.52 -14.63
C GLN A 31 -7.60 -1.21 -15.76
N ALA A 32 -6.38 -0.74 -16.05
CA ALA A 32 -5.51 -1.36 -17.05
C ALA A 32 -4.61 -2.43 -16.41
N LEU A 33 -4.54 -3.60 -17.03
CA LEU A 33 -3.53 -4.61 -16.72
C LEU A 33 -2.25 -4.29 -17.49
N LEU A 34 -1.19 -3.92 -16.77
CA LEU A 34 0.05 -3.44 -17.37
C LEU A 34 1.25 -4.25 -16.89
N ARG A 35 2.08 -4.68 -17.83
CA ARG A 35 3.44 -5.15 -17.56
C ARG A 35 4.39 -3.96 -17.67
N VAL A 36 5.12 -3.66 -16.61
CA VAL A 36 6.13 -2.60 -16.58
C VAL A 36 7.51 -3.24 -16.44
N LEU A 37 8.37 -2.99 -17.43
CA LEU A 37 9.71 -3.55 -17.47
C LEU A 37 10.64 -2.87 -16.43
N PRO A 38 11.73 -3.55 -16.02
CA PRO A 38 12.75 -2.97 -15.15
C PRO A 38 13.33 -1.69 -15.75
N ARG A 39 13.57 -0.70 -14.89
CA ARG A 39 14.26 0.55 -15.24
C ARG A 39 15.60 0.59 -14.54
N LEU A 40 16.62 1.11 -15.20
CA LEU A 40 17.99 1.18 -14.70
C LEU A 40 18.42 2.63 -14.53
N ARG A 41 19.06 2.92 -13.40
CA ARG A 41 19.68 4.22 -13.07
C ARG A 41 18.71 5.39 -13.23
N GLU A 42 17.48 5.21 -12.75
CA GLU A 42 16.48 6.27 -12.71
C GLU A 42 16.92 7.30 -11.66
N ALA A 43 17.16 8.54 -12.07
CA ALA A 43 17.53 9.61 -11.15
C ALA A 43 16.34 10.02 -10.26
N GLU A 44 15.15 10.09 -10.87
CA GLU A 44 13.92 10.56 -10.23
C GLU A 44 12.72 9.82 -10.81
N THR A 45 11.71 9.58 -9.99
CA THR A 45 10.44 8.96 -10.37
C THR A 45 9.31 9.97 -10.17
N LEU A 46 8.66 10.36 -11.27
CA LEU A 46 7.44 11.17 -11.22
C LEU A 46 6.26 10.25 -10.87
N CYS A 47 5.77 10.36 -9.64
CA CYS A 47 4.60 9.65 -9.14
C CYS A 47 3.32 10.43 -9.51
N THR A 48 2.19 10.13 -8.87
CA THR A 48 0.91 10.75 -9.24
C THR A 48 0.90 12.27 -9.08
N TYR A 49 1.45 12.80 -7.99
CA TYR A 49 1.50 14.26 -7.73
C TYR A 49 2.89 14.81 -7.48
N ILE A 50 3.78 14.00 -6.93
CA ILE A 50 5.12 14.43 -6.53
C ILE A 50 6.19 13.63 -7.26
N GLN A 51 7.38 14.20 -7.29
CA GLN A 51 8.58 13.54 -7.75
C GLN A 51 9.43 13.11 -6.56
N ILE A 52 9.95 11.88 -6.61
CA ILE A 52 10.83 11.33 -5.57
C ILE A 52 12.15 10.84 -6.17
N PRO A 53 13.20 10.65 -5.35
CA PRO A 53 14.43 10.03 -5.83
C PRO A 53 14.16 8.64 -6.41
N GLY A 54 14.75 8.39 -7.57
CA GLY A 54 14.75 7.10 -8.23
C GLY A 54 15.69 6.10 -7.55
N VAL A 55 15.83 4.93 -8.16
CA VAL A 55 16.69 3.85 -7.66
C VAL A 55 17.59 3.32 -8.77
N LYS A 56 18.69 2.67 -8.38
CA LYS A 56 19.65 2.08 -9.32
C LYS A 56 18.99 1.07 -10.27
N GLN A 57 18.02 0.33 -9.79
CA GLN A 57 17.30 -0.67 -10.57
C GLN A 57 15.93 -0.91 -9.95
N THR A 58 14.88 -0.91 -10.78
CA THR A 58 13.55 -1.39 -10.38
C THR A 58 13.34 -2.84 -10.80
N GLN A 59 12.39 -3.51 -10.16
CA GLN A 59 11.87 -4.78 -10.60
C GLN A 59 10.88 -4.63 -11.75
N GLU A 60 10.76 -5.70 -12.51
CA GLU A 60 9.62 -5.89 -13.39
C GLU A 60 8.36 -6.14 -12.57
N VAL A 61 7.24 -5.54 -12.98
CA VAL A 61 5.95 -5.67 -12.30
C VAL A 61 4.81 -5.90 -13.29
N ILE A 62 3.79 -6.62 -12.85
CA ILE A 62 2.45 -6.61 -13.43
C ILE A 62 1.50 -5.89 -12.49
N LEU A 63 0.70 -4.96 -13.01
CA LEU A 63 -0.12 -4.04 -12.22
C LEU A 63 -1.57 -4.07 -12.71
N SER A 64 -2.51 -3.93 -11.78
CA SER A 64 -3.87 -3.43 -12.04
C SER A 64 -3.91 -1.96 -11.69
N LYS A 65 -3.98 -1.12 -12.72
CA LYS A 65 -3.69 0.31 -12.63
C LYS A 65 -4.90 1.17 -13.03
N PRO A 66 -5.43 2.05 -12.16
CA PRO A 66 -6.37 3.08 -12.60
C PRO A 66 -5.72 3.98 -13.67
N PHE A 67 -6.43 4.30 -14.75
CA PHE A 67 -5.80 4.98 -15.89
C PHE A 67 -5.23 6.36 -15.54
N GLN A 68 -5.85 7.08 -14.61
CA GLN A 68 -5.62 8.52 -14.36
C GLN A 68 -4.37 8.83 -13.52
N MET A 69 -3.87 7.87 -12.74
CA MET A 69 -2.76 8.09 -11.81
C MET A 69 -1.49 7.33 -12.20
N TRP A 70 -0.37 7.51 -11.49
CA TRP A 70 0.84 6.73 -11.73
C TRP A 70 0.82 5.38 -10.99
N GLY A 71 0.34 5.40 -9.75
CA GLY A 71 0.23 4.23 -8.88
C GLY A 71 -0.73 3.14 -9.38
N ALA A 72 -0.78 2.02 -8.64
CA ALA A 72 -1.64 0.88 -8.93
C ALA A 72 -2.45 0.42 -7.71
N GLU A 73 -3.56 -0.26 -7.92
CA GLU A 73 -4.43 -0.81 -6.85
C GLU A 73 -3.93 -2.16 -6.33
N MET A 74 -3.24 -2.90 -7.20
CA MET A 74 -2.58 -4.16 -6.88
C MET A 74 -1.56 -4.50 -7.94
N GLY A 75 -0.65 -5.41 -7.58
CA GLY A 75 0.25 -5.99 -8.54
C GLY A 75 1.13 -7.08 -7.96
N ALA A 76 1.98 -7.63 -8.82
CA ALA A 76 3.01 -8.60 -8.49
C ALA A 76 4.33 -8.19 -9.14
N ASN A 77 5.46 -8.49 -8.48
CA ASN A 77 6.78 -8.25 -9.04
C ASN A 77 7.51 -9.56 -9.44
N ALA A 78 8.63 -9.43 -10.15
CA ALA A 78 9.44 -10.57 -10.60
C ALA A 78 10.07 -11.41 -9.47
N SER A 79 10.10 -10.91 -8.23
CA SER A 79 10.53 -11.69 -7.05
C SER A 79 9.37 -12.42 -6.35
N GLY A 80 8.14 -12.29 -6.87
CA GLY A 80 6.95 -12.93 -6.30
C GLY A 80 6.32 -12.17 -5.14
N VAL A 81 6.67 -10.89 -4.95
CA VAL A 81 5.94 -10.02 -4.01
C VAL A 81 4.62 -9.62 -4.65
N VAL A 82 3.53 -9.71 -3.89
CA VAL A 82 2.20 -9.22 -4.24
C VAL A 82 1.73 -8.21 -3.21
N ILE A 83 1.09 -7.14 -3.67
CA ILE A 83 0.56 -6.09 -2.79
C ILE A 83 -0.81 -5.65 -3.33
N GLY A 84 -1.74 -5.37 -2.41
CA GLY A 84 -3.02 -4.70 -2.65
C GLY A 84 -3.28 -3.67 -1.55
N ASN A 85 -4.00 -2.59 -1.86
CA ASN A 85 -4.30 -1.53 -0.90
C ASN A 85 -5.80 -1.20 -0.80
N GLU A 86 -6.20 -0.70 0.37
CA GLU A 86 -7.57 -0.32 0.71
C GLU A 86 -7.58 1.12 1.23
N ALA A 87 -8.60 1.88 0.81
CA ALA A 87 -8.89 3.17 1.39
C ALA A 87 -9.47 2.99 2.81
N VAL A 88 -8.80 3.57 3.81
CA VAL A 88 -9.26 3.60 5.21
C VAL A 88 -9.48 5.04 5.69
N PHE A 89 -10.55 5.24 6.44
CA PHE A 89 -10.97 6.54 6.92
C PHE A 89 -10.65 6.69 8.41
N THR A 90 -9.74 7.61 8.73
CA THR A 90 -9.24 7.81 10.09
C THR A 90 -9.62 9.18 10.63
N LYS A 91 -9.38 9.42 11.94
CA LYS A 91 -9.60 10.73 12.58
C LYS A 91 -8.47 11.75 12.32
N ILE A 92 -7.40 11.37 11.62
CA ILE A 92 -6.29 12.28 11.31
C ILE A 92 -6.66 13.09 10.06
N PRO A 93 -6.63 14.44 10.14
CA PRO A 93 -7.01 15.29 9.03
C PRO A 93 -5.92 15.35 7.94
N PHE A 94 -6.35 15.69 6.72
CA PHE A 94 -5.49 15.98 5.58
C PHE A 94 -5.31 17.48 5.38
N GLU A 95 -4.16 17.88 4.83
CA GLU A 95 -3.95 19.25 4.37
C GLU A 95 -4.57 19.48 2.98
N LYS A 96 -4.78 18.40 2.21
CA LYS A 96 -5.39 18.38 0.88
C LYS A 96 -4.65 19.22 -0.16
N LYS A 97 -3.32 19.14 -0.14
CA LYS A 97 -2.42 19.89 -1.03
C LYS A 97 -1.77 19.02 -2.10
N ASN A 98 -2.01 17.71 -2.10
CA ASN A 98 -1.36 16.76 -3.01
C ASN A 98 0.17 16.81 -2.91
N GLN A 99 0.69 16.94 -1.69
CA GLN A 99 2.14 17.02 -1.42
C GLN A 99 2.74 15.70 -0.94
N GLY A 100 1.96 14.62 -0.91
CA GLY A 100 2.44 13.28 -0.57
C GLY A 100 2.23 12.25 -1.68
N LEU A 101 2.44 10.98 -1.31
CA LEU A 101 2.19 9.83 -2.17
C LEU A 101 0.78 9.28 -1.96
N THR A 102 0.11 8.83 -3.02
CA THR A 102 -1.11 8.03 -2.84
C THR A 102 -0.74 6.64 -2.29
N GLY A 103 -1.71 5.91 -1.73
CA GLY A 103 -1.49 4.49 -1.40
C GLY A 103 -1.08 3.67 -2.61
N MET A 104 -1.67 3.98 -3.76
CA MET A 104 -1.38 3.35 -5.03
C MET A 104 0.06 3.62 -5.50
N ASP A 105 0.59 4.82 -5.23
CA ASP A 105 2.00 5.13 -5.47
C ASP A 105 2.91 4.32 -4.53
N LEU A 106 2.60 4.31 -3.23
CA LEU A 106 3.37 3.59 -2.21
C LEU A 106 3.48 2.09 -2.55
N LEU A 107 2.35 1.47 -2.89
CA LEU A 107 2.26 0.07 -3.31
C LEU A 107 3.13 -0.20 -4.54
N ARG A 108 3.00 0.62 -5.59
CA ARG A 108 3.75 0.41 -6.83
C ARG A 108 5.25 0.59 -6.62
N LEU A 109 5.64 1.62 -5.86
CA LEU A 109 7.04 1.84 -5.50
C LEU A 109 7.61 0.67 -4.71
N ALA A 110 6.85 0.11 -3.77
CA ALA A 110 7.27 -1.06 -3.01
C ALA A 110 7.45 -2.30 -3.89
N LEU A 111 6.52 -2.58 -4.80
CA LEU A 111 6.66 -3.65 -5.80
C LEU A 111 7.91 -3.47 -6.67
N GLU A 112 8.16 -2.24 -7.13
CA GLU A 112 9.31 -1.93 -7.98
C GLU A 112 10.66 -1.96 -7.24
N ARG A 113 10.69 -1.85 -5.90
CA ARG A 113 11.93 -1.63 -5.13
C ARG A 113 12.30 -2.74 -4.13
N SER A 114 11.50 -3.81 -4.01
CA SER A 114 11.62 -4.78 -2.91
C SER A 114 11.64 -6.22 -3.39
N LYS A 115 12.43 -7.10 -2.75
CA LYS A 115 12.66 -8.49 -3.20
C LYS A 115 11.84 -9.53 -2.46
N ASP A 116 11.18 -9.12 -1.39
CA ASP A 116 10.35 -9.95 -0.54
C ASP A 116 9.32 -9.05 0.18
N ALA A 117 8.37 -9.67 0.87
CA ALA A 117 7.29 -8.98 1.55
C ALA A 117 7.78 -8.08 2.70
N GLU A 118 8.86 -8.48 3.38
CA GLU A 118 9.46 -7.70 4.47
C GLU A 118 10.08 -6.40 3.94
N THR A 119 10.92 -6.49 2.91
CA THR A 119 11.51 -5.30 2.27
C THR A 119 10.44 -4.42 1.61
N ALA A 120 9.33 -5.00 1.15
CA ALA A 120 8.19 -4.24 0.62
C ALA A 120 7.47 -3.44 1.69
N ARG A 121 7.15 -4.05 2.83
CA ARG A 121 6.60 -3.36 4.00
C ARG A 121 7.52 -2.22 4.43
N ASP A 122 8.81 -2.49 4.59
CA ASP A 122 9.77 -1.49 5.06
C ASP A 122 9.95 -0.35 4.06
N THR A 123 9.87 -0.65 2.75
CA THR A 123 9.86 0.38 1.70
C THR A 123 8.66 1.30 1.82
N ILE A 124 7.45 0.77 2.06
CA ILE A 124 6.25 1.59 2.27
C ILE A 124 6.45 2.49 3.49
N LEU A 125 6.94 1.95 4.61
CA LEU A 125 7.18 2.72 5.83
C LEU A 125 8.19 3.86 5.61
N GLN A 126 9.30 3.59 4.92
CA GLN A 126 10.31 4.60 4.61
C GLN A 126 9.79 5.71 3.71
N LEU A 127 9.00 5.35 2.69
CA LEU A 127 8.39 6.32 1.78
C LEU A 127 7.32 7.15 2.48
N LEU A 128 6.50 6.52 3.33
CA LEU A 128 5.49 7.20 4.12
C LEU A 128 6.12 8.21 5.10
N GLU A 129 7.17 7.81 5.81
CA GLU A 129 7.88 8.72 6.74
C GLU A 129 8.47 9.93 5.99
N ARG A 130 9.04 9.69 4.81
CA ARG A 130 9.76 10.74 4.07
C ARG A 130 8.86 11.67 3.27
N PHE A 131 7.81 11.13 2.66
CA PHE A 131 6.98 11.87 1.69
C PHE A 131 5.53 12.04 2.15
N GLY A 132 5.10 11.33 3.19
CA GLY A 132 3.72 11.36 3.65
C GLY A 132 2.74 10.81 2.62
N GLN A 133 1.45 10.96 2.93
CA GLN A 133 0.36 10.47 2.08
C GLN A 133 -0.78 11.48 1.90
N ASP A 134 -0.47 12.79 1.91
CA ASP A 134 -1.42 13.83 1.56
C ASP A 134 -1.62 13.88 0.03
N ALA A 135 -2.41 12.96 -0.51
CA ALA A 135 -2.64 12.84 -1.94
C ALA A 135 -4.07 12.36 -2.25
N CYS A 136 -4.72 13.02 -3.20
CA CYS A 136 -6.07 12.69 -3.63
C CYS A 136 -6.09 11.35 -4.35
N GLY A 137 -6.94 10.43 -3.89
CA GLY A 137 -7.11 9.14 -4.53
C GLY A 137 -8.25 9.09 -5.54
N GLY A 138 -9.06 10.14 -5.70
CA GLY A 138 -10.24 10.15 -6.58
C GLY A 138 -9.94 10.52 -8.03
N TYR A 139 -10.81 10.09 -8.94
CA TYR A 139 -10.79 10.45 -10.36
C TYR A 139 -11.62 11.71 -10.64
N MET A 140 -12.94 11.64 -10.45
CA MET A 140 -13.82 12.80 -10.56
C MET A 140 -13.99 13.49 -9.20
N ASN A 141 -13.87 12.75 -8.11
CA ASN A 141 -13.92 13.32 -6.76
C ASN A 141 -12.55 13.86 -6.32
N SER A 142 -12.29 15.13 -6.62
CA SER A 142 -11.06 15.84 -6.22
C SER A 142 -10.90 16.05 -4.70
N SER A 143 -11.90 15.66 -3.91
CA SER A 143 -11.88 15.73 -2.45
C SER A 143 -11.70 14.37 -1.77
N PHE A 144 -11.45 13.31 -2.55
CA PHE A 144 -11.34 11.94 -2.05
C PHE A 144 -9.94 11.64 -1.49
N TYR A 145 -9.72 12.08 -0.25
CA TYR A 145 -8.49 11.82 0.52
C TYR A 145 -8.77 10.76 1.60
N TYR A 146 -7.88 9.79 1.69
CA TYR A 146 -7.96 8.68 2.65
C TYR A 146 -6.57 8.17 2.98
N HIS A 147 -6.43 7.50 4.13
CA HIS A 147 -5.22 6.75 4.45
C HIS A 147 -5.34 5.33 3.92
N ASN A 148 -4.28 4.54 4.05
CA ASN A 148 -4.20 3.27 3.35
C ASN A 148 -3.95 2.11 4.31
N SER A 149 -4.65 1.01 4.06
CA SER A 149 -4.28 -0.32 4.52
C SER A 149 -3.66 -1.09 3.35
N PHE A 150 -2.75 -2.00 3.64
CA PHE A 150 -2.05 -2.82 2.66
C PHE A 150 -2.01 -4.26 3.13
N LEU A 151 -2.30 -5.19 2.23
CA LEU A 151 -1.86 -6.57 2.36
C LEU A 151 -0.65 -6.78 1.45
N ILE A 152 0.42 -7.33 2.03
CA ILE A 152 1.72 -7.51 1.39
C ILE A 152 2.11 -8.97 1.59
N ALA A 153 2.40 -9.71 0.53
CA ALA A 153 2.81 -11.10 0.64
C ALA A 153 3.90 -11.48 -0.36
N ASP A 154 4.62 -12.54 -0.05
CA ASP A 154 5.51 -13.27 -0.95
C ASP A 154 5.24 -14.78 -0.81
N PHE A 155 6.11 -15.64 -1.32
CA PHE A 155 5.91 -17.10 -1.23
C PHE A 155 5.91 -17.67 0.20
N ARG A 156 6.42 -16.92 1.19
CA ARG A 156 6.66 -17.37 2.57
C ARG A 156 5.93 -16.53 3.59
N ASN A 157 5.90 -15.23 3.40
CA ASN A 157 5.50 -14.25 4.39
C ASN A 157 4.29 -13.46 3.91
N ALA A 158 3.42 -13.07 4.84
CA ALA A 158 2.33 -12.13 4.60
C ALA A 158 2.25 -11.12 5.75
N PHE A 159 1.88 -9.89 5.44
CA PHE A 159 1.74 -8.78 6.38
C PHE A 159 0.50 -7.96 6.07
N VAL A 160 -0.14 -7.48 7.13
CA VAL A 160 -1.06 -6.33 7.09
C VAL A 160 -0.32 -5.10 7.59
N LEU A 161 -0.44 -4.00 6.88
CA LEU A 161 0.12 -2.70 7.24
C LEU A 161 -0.97 -1.65 7.12
N GLU A 162 -1.29 -0.99 8.23
CA GLU A 162 -2.32 0.05 8.29
C GLU A 162 -1.70 1.39 8.66
N THR A 163 -2.21 2.47 8.04
CA THR A 163 -1.63 3.80 8.17
C THR A 163 -2.68 4.85 8.56
N ALA A 164 -2.21 5.88 9.28
CA ALA A 164 -2.98 7.05 9.64
C ALA A 164 -2.06 8.28 9.68
N GLY A 165 -2.13 9.16 8.69
CA GLY A 165 -1.16 10.23 8.49
C GLY A 165 0.23 9.64 8.31
N LYS A 166 1.17 10.01 9.18
CA LYS A 166 2.51 9.38 9.24
C LYS A 166 2.60 8.15 10.14
N PHE A 167 1.57 7.91 10.96
CA PHE A 167 1.54 6.78 11.88
C PHE A 167 1.17 5.51 11.14
N TRP A 168 1.60 4.38 11.68
CA TRP A 168 1.37 3.07 11.10
C TRP A 168 1.38 2.00 12.18
N ALA A 169 0.72 0.88 11.91
CA ALA A 169 0.86 -0.38 12.63
C ALA A 169 0.96 -1.52 11.61
N TRP A 170 1.69 -2.58 11.92
CA TRP A 170 1.70 -3.78 11.09
C TRP A 170 1.74 -5.05 11.91
N LYS A 171 1.27 -6.13 11.30
CA LYS A 171 1.29 -7.48 11.84
C LYS A 171 1.65 -8.49 10.76
N ARG A 172 2.47 -9.48 11.10
CA ARG A 172 2.69 -10.69 10.31
C ARG A 172 1.45 -11.58 10.39
N ILE A 173 1.01 -12.04 9.23
CA ILE A 173 -0.17 -12.88 9.11
C ILE A 173 0.26 -14.35 9.13
N GLU A 174 -0.41 -15.12 9.98
CA GLU A 174 -0.45 -16.58 9.92
C GLU A 174 -1.89 -17.01 9.66
N GLY A 175 -2.09 -18.01 8.81
CA GLY A 175 -3.44 -18.45 8.48
C GLY A 175 -4.07 -17.62 7.36
N PHE A 176 -5.27 -17.10 7.62
CA PHE A 176 -6.07 -16.27 6.73
C PHE A 176 -6.24 -14.86 7.33
N TYR A 177 -6.24 -13.84 6.49
CA TYR A 177 -6.56 -12.47 6.89
C TYR A 177 -7.24 -11.73 5.75
N SER A 178 -8.10 -10.78 6.09
CA SER A 178 -8.74 -9.89 5.12
C SER A 178 -8.83 -8.47 5.64
N ILE A 179 -8.70 -7.51 4.74
CA ILE A 179 -8.94 -6.08 5.00
C ILE A 179 -10.00 -5.54 4.06
N SER A 180 -10.70 -4.51 4.54
CA SER A 180 -11.73 -3.77 3.81
C SER A 180 -11.52 -2.27 4.07
N ASN A 181 -12.55 -1.43 3.87
CA ASN A 181 -12.47 0.02 4.03
C ASN A 181 -12.45 0.52 5.50
N GLY A 182 -11.68 -0.15 6.37
CA GLY A 182 -11.53 0.18 7.79
C GLY A 182 -10.24 -0.36 8.38
N LEU A 183 -9.80 0.23 9.50
CA LEU A 183 -8.67 -0.28 10.28
C LEU A 183 -9.08 -1.56 11.02
N THR A 184 -8.17 -2.53 11.07
CA THR A 184 -8.37 -3.88 11.64
C THR A 184 -7.34 -4.22 12.71
N LEU A 185 -6.17 -3.54 12.70
CA LEU A 185 -5.14 -3.69 13.72
C LEU A 185 -5.52 -2.87 14.95
N GLU A 186 -6.28 -3.48 15.85
CA GLU A 186 -6.63 -2.91 17.15
C GLU A 186 -5.42 -2.95 18.12
N ASP A 187 -5.43 -3.86 19.10
CA ASP A 187 -4.31 -4.09 20.03
C ASP A 187 -3.40 -5.25 19.60
N ASP A 188 -3.78 -5.97 18.55
CA ASP A 188 -3.07 -7.11 17.98
C ASP A 188 -2.18 -6.67 16.80
N TYR A 189 -1.01 -6.12 17.13
CA TYR A 189 0.02 -5.73 16.16
C TYR A 189 1.41 -6.16 16.62
N ASP A 190 2.31 -6.41 15.67
CA ASP A 190 3.70 -6.74 15.98
C ASP A 190 4.54 -5.48 16.22
N ALA A 191 4.25 -4.41 15.49
CA ALA A 191 4.89 -3.12 15.67
C ALA A 191 3.96 -1.96 15.30
N ILE A 192 4.21 -0.82 15.94
CA ILE A 192 3.51 0.43 15.73
C ILE A 192 4.51 1.58 15.67
N HIS A 193 4.16 2.66 14.98
CA HIS A 193 4.96 3.87 14.95
C HIS A 193 5.26 4.35 16.39
N PRO A 194 6.53 4.61 16.78
CA PRO A 194 6.93 4.85 18.18
C PRO A 194 6.19 5.99 18.90
N LYS A 195 5.74 6.99 18.14
CA LYS A 195 4.99 8.15 18.66
C LYS A 195 3.47 8.03 18.56
N ALA A 196 2.93 6.91 18.07
CA ALA A 196 1.49 6.75 17.83
C ALA A 196 0.69 6.81 19.14
N ILE A 197 1.13 6.06 20.16
CA ILE A 197 0.47 6.00 21.47
C ILE A 197 0.49 7.39 22.14
N GLU A 198 1.66 8.05 22.19
CA GLU A 198 1.79 9.39 22.75
C GLU A 198 0.89 10.40 22.03
N PHE A 199 0.84 10.34 20.69
CA PHE A 199 -0.03 11.20 19.89
C PHE A 199 -1.51 10.97 20.19
N ALA A 200 -1.94 9.73 20.34
CA ALA A 200 -3.33 9.38 20.64
C ALA A 200 -3.78 9.97 22.00
N PHE A 201 -2.95 9.85 23.04
CA PHE A 201 -3.27 10.41 24.36
C PHE A 201 -3.41 11.95 24.35
N LYS A 202 -2.57 12.66 23.58
CA LYS A 202 -2.65 14.13 23.46
C LYS A 202 -3.92 14.64 22.77
N LYS A 203 -4.67 13.78 22.09
CA LYS A 203 -5.93 14.11 21.42
C LYS A 203 -7.17 13.82 22.27
N ILE A 204 -7.01 13.10 23.38
CA ILE A 204 -8.11 12.74 24.29
C ILE A 204 -8.23 13.75 25.45
N GLY A 205 -7.15 14.47 25.78
CA GLY A 205 -7.17 15.62 26.70
C GLY A 205 -7.47 16.93 25.99
#